data_AF-A0A9P4UFB6-F1
#
_entry.id   AF-A0A9P4UFB6-F1
#
_cell.length_a   1.000
_cell.length_b   1.000
_cell.length_c   1.000
_cell.angle_alpha   90.00
_cell.angle_beta   90.00
_cell.angle_gamma   90.00
#
_symmetry.space_group_name_H-M   'P 1'
#
loop_
_entity.id
_entity.type
_entity.pdbx_description
1 polymer ?
#
loop_
_entity_poly.entity_id
_entity_poly.type
_entity_poly.pdbx_seq_one_letter_code
_entity_poly.pdbx_strand_id
1 'polypeptide(L)'
;MHLSFLLAAGITSLAALPVPAQENCWSSTQITCRNAFAKKDAAHTAITKACEAMSTCTPGTTPSPATVTGKVPGYTATLRVGNKCAGVNPWSKGACVALFGGTLYPQCKTNESLPYPDYPPNPWPPVPPVDFPLASMLSTCDDSWLSFNLGG
;
A
#
# COMPACT_ATOMS: atom_id res chain seq x y z
N MET A 1 3.12 33.68 48.39
CA MET A 1 3.96 33.60 47.18
C MET A 1 3.62 32.30 46.47
N HIS A 2 2.78 32.35 45.43
CA HIS A 2 2.42 31.16 44.65
C HIS A 2 3.17 31.21 43.31
N LEU A 3 4.06 30.24 43.09
CA LEU A 3 4.73 30.02 41.80
C LEU A 3 3.84 29.11 40.94
N SER A 4 3.34 29.64 39.84
CA SER A 4 2.66 28.85 38.79
C SER A 4 3.70 28.40 37.75
N PHE A 5 3.90 27.09 37.64
CA PHE A 5 4.68 26.48 36.56
C PHE A 5 3.76 26.24 35.35
N LEU A 6 4.05 26.90 34.23
CA LEU A 6 3.43 26.62 32.93
C LEU A 6 4.26 25.54 32.20
N LEU A 7 3.71 24.34 32.03
CA LEU A 7 4.25 23.33 31.11
C LEU A 7 3.90 23.72 29.68
N ALA A 8 4.90 24.05 28.88
CA ALA A 8 4.75 24.19 27.42
C ALA A 8 4.85 22.80 26.77
N ALA A 9 3.74 22.29 26.25
CA ALA A 9 3.72 21.08 25.42
C ALA A 9 4.24 21.44 24.01
N GLY A 10 5.47 21.05 23.71
CA GLY A 10 6.06 21.19 22.38
C GLY A 10 5.39 20.24 21.40
N ILE A 11 4.68 20.79 20.41
CA ILE A 11 4.12 20.04 19.29
C ILE A 11 5.28 19.78 18.31
N THR A 12 5.90 18.60 18.38
CA THR A 12 6.83 18.14 17.35
C THR A 12 6.05 17.71 16.11
N SER A 13 5.97 18.59 15.12
CA SER A 13 5.50 18.26 13.77
C SER A 13 6.42 17.21 13.15
N LEU A 14 5.92 15.98 12.96
CA LEU A 14 6.60 14.97 12.16
C LEU A 14 6.61 15.41 10.69
N ALA A 15 7.71 16.00 10.24
CA ALA A 15 7.97 16.17 8.82
C ALA A 15 8.15 14.77 8.18
N ALA A 16 7.28 14.42 7.23
CA ALA A 16 7.43 13.22 6.43
C ALA A 16 8.70 13.38 5.57
N LEU A 17 9.77 12.68 5.93
CA LEU A 17 11.00 12.67 5.13
C LEU A 17 10.71 12.03 3.76
N PRO A 18 11.19 12.65 2.65
CA PRO A 18 11.08 12.06 1.34
C PRO A 18 11.87 10.74 1.31
N VAL A 19 11.17 9.64 1.04
CA VAL A 19 11.79 8.32 0.85
C VAL A 19 12.65 8.40 -0.42
N PRO A 20 13.96 8.07 -0.37
CA PRO A 20 14.83 8.15 -1.55
C PRO A 20 14.25 7.31 -2.70
N ALA A 21 14.41 7.80 -3.92
CA ALA A 21 13.93 7.13 -5.13
C ALA A 21 14.50 5.70 -5.20
N GLN A 22 13.62 4.72 -4.98
CA GLN A 22 13.91 3.30 -4.94
C GLN A 22 14.37 2.80 -6.32
N GLU A 23 15.21 1.74 -6.38
CA GLU A 23 15.40 1.00 -7.63
C GLU A 23 14.01 0.69 -8.22
N ASN A 24 13.81 0.93 -9.52
CA ASN A 24 12.52 0.70 -10.15
C ASN A 24 12.27 -0.81 -10.31
N CYS A 25 11.85 -1.43 -9.21
CA CYS A 25 11.56 -2.84 -9.06
C CYS A 25 10.20 -3.24 -9.61
N TRP A 26 9.40 -2.29 -10.11
CA TRP A 26 8.00 -2.53 -10.44
C TRP A 26 7.72 -2.11 -11.88
N SER A 27 7.57 -3.09 -12.76
CA SER A 27 7.18 -2.86 -14.15
C SER A 27 5.70 -3.11 -14.34
N SER A 28 4.99 -2.16 -14.94
CA SER A 28 3.56 -2.29 -15.30
C SER A 28 3.27 -3.54 -16.15
N THR A 29 4.27 -4.11 -16.82
CA THR A 29 4.14 -5.37 -17.58
C THR A 29 3.94 -6.61 -16.70
N GLN A 30 4.20 -6.54 -15.39
CA GLN A 30 4.07 -7.66 -14.45
C GLN A 30 2.88 -7.52 -13.50
N ILE A 31 1.90 -6.67 -13.83
CA ILE A 31 0.67 -6.53 -13.04
C ILE A 31 -0.46 -7.41 -13.58
N THR A 32 -1.28 -7.92 -12.68
CA THR A 32 -2.58 -8.53 -12.97
C THR A 32 -3.66 -7.76 -12.24
N CYS A 33 -4.59 -7.15 -12.98
CA CYS A 33 -5.76 -6.44 -12.44
C CYS A 33 -7.02 -7.31 -12.58
N ARG A 34 -7.86 -7.40 -11.54
CA ARG A 34 -9.03 -8.30 -11.52
C ARG A 34 -10.38 -7.66 -11.86
N ASN A 35 -10.41 -6.41 -12.35
CA ASN A 35 -11.66 -5.65 -12.59
C ASN A 35 -12.64 -5.69 -11.40
N ALA A 36 -12.10 -5.69 -10.18
CA ALA A 36 -12.84 -5.71 -8.94
C ALA A 36 -12.12 -4.80 -7.94
N PHE A 37 -12.87 -4.26 -6.98
CA PHE A 37 -12.37 -3.24 -6.07
C PHE A 37 -12.78 -3.53 -4.63
N ALA A 38 -11.99 -3.03 -3.69
CA ALA A 38 -12.32 -3.02 -2.27
C ALA A 38 -12.42 -1.60 -1.76
N LYS A 39 -13.29 -1.41 -0.75
CA LYS A 39 -13.32 -0.16 0.01
C LYS A 39 -11.92 0.18 0.49
N LYS A 40 -11.52 1.44 0.29
CA LYS A 40 -10.18 1.95 0.64
C LYS A 40 -9.78 1.60 2.08
N ASP A 41 -10.68 1.74 3.04
CA ASP A 41 -10.40 1.45 4.46
C ASP A 41 -10.13 -0.04 4.72
N ALA A 42 -10.88 -0.93 4.05
CA ALA A 42 -10.68 -2.36 4.15
C ALA A 42 -9.33 -2.78 3.56
N ALA A 43 -8.99 -2.23 2.38
CA ALA A 43 -7.69 -2.44 1.76
C ALA A 43 -6.55 -1.91 2.63
N HIS A 44 -6.64 -0.67 3.11
CA HIS A 44 -5.64 -0.07 3.99
C HIS A 44 -5.42 -0.88 5.26
N THR A 45 -6.50 -1.37 5.88
CA THR A 45 -6.42 -2.21 7.08
C THR A 45 -5.75 -3.56 6.80
N ALA A 46 -6.13 -4.25 5.72
CA ALA A 46 -5.51 -5.52 5.35
C ALA A 46 -4.02 -5.37 5.03
N ILE A 47 -3.67 -4.34 4.24
CA ILE A 47 -2.28 -4.02 3.88
C ILE A 47 -1.46 -3.67 5.13
N THR A 48 -2.01 -2.85 6.03
CA THR A 48 -1.34 -2.47 7.27
C THR A 48 -1.03 -3.72 8.12
N LYS A 49 -1.99 -4.63 8.28
CA LYS A 49 -1.78 -5.91 8.98
C LYS A 49 -0.69 -6.77 8.33
N ALA A 50 -0.65 -6.84 7.00
CA ALA A 50 0.41 -7.57 6.29
C ALA A 50 1.79 -6.93 6.56
N CYS A 51 1.88 -5.60 6.48
CA CYS A 51 3.11 -4.87 6.73
C CYS A 51 3.56 -4.92 8.20
N GLU A 52 2.64 -5.02 9.16
CA GLU A 52 2.97 -5.22 10.59
C GLU A 52 3.60 -6.59 10.85
N ALA A 53 3.18 -7.62 10.11
CA ALA A 53 3.78 -8.94 10.20
C ALA A 53 5.19 -9.02 9.58
N MET A 54 5.60 -8.03 8.77
CA MET A 54 6.95 -7.90 8.24
C MET A 54 7.70 -6.77 8.96
N SER A 55 8.23 -7.08 10.15
CA SER A 55 8.89 -6.10 11.02
C SER A 55 10.19 -5.53 10.42
N THR A 56 10.93 -6.35 9.67
CA THR A 56 12.27 -6.00 9.18
C THR A 56 12.52 -6.59 7.80
N CYS A 57 13.15 -5.81 6.92
CA CYS A 57 13.83 -6.32 5.75
C CYS A 57 15.09 -5.50 5.52
N THR A 58 16.21 -6.20 5.32
CA THR A 58 17.48 -5.57 4.99
C THR A 58 18.03 -6.20 3.70
N PRO A 59 18.29 -5.41 2.65
CA PRO A 59 18.77 -5.94 1.38
C PRO A 59 20.05 -6.77 1.55
N GLY A 60 20.09 -7.94 0.91
CA GLY A 60 21.23 -8.84 0.94
C GLY A 60 21.39 -9.69 2.20
N THR A 61 20.60 -9.45 3.26
CA THR A 61 20.68 -10.24 4.51
C THR A 61 19.44 -11.09 4.78
N THR A 62 18.30 -10.76 4.18
CA THR A 62 17.05 -11.50 4.40
C THR A 62 17.07 -12.83 3.63
N PRO A 63 17.01 -14.00 4.31
CA PRO A 63 16.72 -15.27 3.65
C PRO A 63 15.30 -15.18 3.07
N SER A 64 15.20 -15.31 1.77
CA SER A 64 14.03 -14.92 0.98
C SER A 64 13.55 -16.09 0.12
N PRO A 65 12.24 -16.29 -0.08
CA PRO A 65 11.18 -15.31 0.21
C PRO A 65 10.45 -15.50 1.55
N ALA A 66 10.32 -14.42 2.33
CA ALA A 66 9.41 -14.35 3.47
C ALA A 66 8.02 -13.90 2.99
N THR A 67 6.97 -14.61 3.38
CA THR A 67 5.58 -14.29 3.00
C THR A 67 4.76 -13.96 4.23
N VAL A 68 4.08 -12.82 4.21
CA VAL A 68 3.16 -12.38 5.26
C VAL A 68 1.81 -12.04 4.67
N THR A 69 0.77 -12.16 5.48
CA THR A 69 -0.59 -11.85 5.06
C THR A 69 -1.30 -10.99 6.10
N GLY A 70 -2.19 -10.13 5.63
CA GLY A 70 -3.09 -9.34 6.45
C GLY A 70 -4.51 -9.52 5.97
N LYS A 71 -5.41 -9.88 6.88
CA LYS A 71 -6.80 -10.23 6.57
C LYS A 71 -7.81 -9.30 7.23
N VAL A 72 -8.87 -9.02 6.49
CA VAL A 72 -10.11 -8.36 6.95
C VAL A 72 -11.29 -9.08 6.29
N PRO A 73 -12.53 -8.95 6.78
CA PRO A 73 -13.68 -9.63 6.18
C PRO A 73 -13.74 -9.42 4.66
N GLY A 74 -13.67 -10.50 3.88
CA GLY A 74 -13.75 -10.50 2.42
C GLY A 74 -12.45 -10.19 1.67
N TYR A 75 -11.38 -9.73 2.33
CA TYR A 75 -10.14 -9.31 1.65
C TYR A 75 -8.86 -9.78 2.35
N THR A 76 -7.86 -10.10 1.53
CA THR A 76 -6.51 -10.48 1.96
C THR A 76 -5.46 -9.67 1.21
N ALA A 77 -4.56 -9.05 1.95
CA ALA A 77 -3.30 -8.53 1.46
C ALA A 77 -2.20 -9.57 1.70
N THR A 78 -1.43 -9.92 0.66
CA THR A 78 -0.24 -10.77 0.78
C THR A 78 0.97 -10.01 0.28
N LEU A 79 2.03 -10.08 1.08
CA LEU A 79 3.34 -9.53 0.77
C LEU A 79 4.35 -10.66 0.84
N ARG A 80 5.01 -10.92 -0.29
CA ARG A 80 6.21 -11.75 -0.36
C ARG A 80 7.39 -10.82 -0.57
N VAL A 81 8.42 -10.90 0.26
CA VAL A 81 9.58 -10.00 0.17
C VAL A 81 10.81 -10.80 -0.24
N GLY A 82 11.39 -10.35 -1.35
CA GLY A 82 12.64 -10.80 -1.95
C GLY A 82 13.88 -10.37 -1.15
N ASN A 83 15.06 -10.77 -1.63
CA ASN A 83 16.34 -10.39 -1.01
C ASN A 83 16.74 -8.92 -1.23
N LYS A 84 16.00 -8.17 -2.07
CA LYS A 84 16.17 -6.72 -2.30
C LYS A 84 15.11 -5.89 -1.59
N CYS A 85 14.32 -6.51 -0.71
CA CYS A 85 13.25 -5.83 0.02
C CYS A 85 12.25 -5.11 -0.89
N ALA A 86 12.02 -5.66 -2.09
CA ALA A 86 11.13 -5.03 -3.07
C ALA A 86 11.56 -3.60 -3.47
N GLY A 87 12.87 -3.31 -3.37
CA GLY A 87 13.45 -1.98 -3.61
C GLY A 87 13.36 -1.01 -2.42
N VAL A 88 12.78 -1.43 -1.30
CA VAL A 88 12.55 -0.58 -0.13
C VAL A 88 13.78 -0.57 0.78
N ASN A 89 14.42 0.60 0.94
CA ASN A 89 15.52 0.82 1.88
C ASN A 89 15.51 2.28 2.38
N PRO A 90 15.35 2.55 3.69
CA PRO A 90 15.15 1.58 4.78
C PRO A 90 13.74 0.97 4.79
N TRP A 91 13.62 -0.28 5.26
CA TRP A 91 12.32 -0.91 5.49
C TRP A 91 11.59 -0.28 6.67
N SER A 92 10.30 0.01 6.48
CA SER A 92 9.41 0.42 7.57
C SER A 92 7.97 0.03 7.23
N LYS A 93 7.11 -0.02 8.25
CA LYS A 93 5.66 -0.21 8.05
C LYS A 93 5.09 0.80 7.06
N GLY A 94 5.44 2.09 7.22
CA GLY A 94 4.97 3.16 6.35
C GLY A 94 5.42 2.97 4.90
N ALA A 95 6.69 2.61 4.68
CA ALA A 95 7.22 2.33 3.35
C ALA A 95 6.56 1.10 2.71
N CYS A 96 6.31 0.04 3.49
CA CYS A 96 5.59 -1.15 3.03
C CYS A 96 4.14 -0.82 2.60
N VAL A 97 3.40 -0.04 3.40
CA VAL A 97 2.03 0.38 3.03
C VAL A 97 2.06 1.27 1.79
N ALA A 98 3.00 2.21 1.72
CA ALA A 98 3.20 3.08 0.57
C ALA A 98 3.55 2.30 -0.70
N LEU A 99 4.26 1.17 -0.57
CA LEU A 99 4.57 0.28 -1.69
C LEU A 99 3.29 -0.28 -2.34
N PHE A 100 2.33 -0.80 -1.57
CA PHE A 100 1.05 -1.26 -2.14
C PHE A 100 0.31 -0.13 -2.86
N GLY A 101 0.25 1.05 -2.25
CA GLY A 101 -0.41 2.22 -2.83
C GLY A 101 0.28 2.75 -4.08
N GLY A 102 1.60 2.88 -4.07
CA GLY A 102 2.38 3.39 -5.20
C GLY A 102 2.50 2.41 -6.36
N THR A 103 2.38 1.10 -6.08
CA THR A 103 2.61 0.06 -7.08
C THR A 103 1.33 -0.52 -7.66
N LEU A 104 0.29 -0.80 -6.85
CA LEU A 104 -0.94 -1.43 -7.37
C LEU A 104 -1.97 -0.41 -7.85
N TYR A 105 -2.15 0.69 -7.11
CA TYR A 105 -3.20 1.67 -7.39
C TYR A 105 -3.07 2.36 -8.77
N PRO A 106 -1.91 2.93 -9.18
CA PRO A 106 -1.83 3.67 -10.45
C PRO A 106 -1.83 2.76 -11.68
N GLN A 107 -1.65 1.46 -11.51
CA GLN A 107 -1.47 0.51 -12.61
C GLN A 107 -2.78 -0.18 -13.03
N CYS A 108 -3.77 -0.20 -12.14
CA CYS A 108 -5.09 -0.71 -12.45
C CYS A 108 -6.08 0.45 -12.61
N LYS A 109 -6.99 0.32 -13.57
CA LYS A 109 -8.17 1.18 -13.65
C LYS A 109 -8.87 1.20 -12.29
N THR A 110 -9.24 2.36 -11.79
CA THR A 110 -10.08 2.50 -10.60
C THR A 110 -11.56 2.53 -11.00
N ASN A 111 -12.47 2.56 -10.02
CA ASN A 111 -13.89 2.81 -10.28
C ASN A 111 -14.14 4.13 -11.03
N GLU A 112 -13.28 5.16 -10.83
CA GLU A 112 -13.31 6.41 -11.61
C GLU A 112 -12.90 6.23 -13.08
N SER A 113 -12.12 5.19 -13.38
CA SER A 113 -11.62 4.88 -14.72
C SER A 113 -12.55 3.95 -15.51
N LEU A 114 -13.63 3.47 -14.89
CA LEU A 114 -14.66 2.72 -15.58
C LEU A 114 -15.43 3.68 -16.50
N PRO A 115 -15.81 3.25 -17.72
CA PRO A 115 -16.68 4.05 -18.55
C PRO A 115 -17.99 4.23 -17.79
N TYR A 116 -18.20 5.41 -17.22
CA TYR A 116 -19.56 5.85 -17.00
C TYR A 116 -20.21 5.83 -18.38
N PRO A 117 -21.37 5.18 -18.57
CA PRO A 117 -22.16 5.47 -19.77
C PRO A 117 -22.29 7.00 -19.85
N ASP A 118 -22.28 7.58 -21.05
CA ASP A 118 -22.31 9.03 -21.33
C ASP A 118 -23.55 9.78 -20.77
N TYR A 119 -24.27 9.18 -19.81
CA TYR A 119 -25.44 9.65 -19.10
C TYR A 119 -25.32 9.27 -17.61
N PRO A 120 -25.17 10.27 -16.74
CA PRO A 120 -26.33 10.83 -16.05
C PRO A 120 -26.38 12.38 -16.06
N PRO A 121 -27.52 12.99 -15.70
CA PRO A 121 -27.69 14.45 -15.71
C PRO A 121 -26.71 15.16 -14.77
N ASN A 122 -26.23 16.34 -15.21
CA ASN A 122 -25.47 17.27 -14.40
C ASN A 122 -26.40 17.91 -13.33
N PRO A 123 -26.02 17.98 -12.04
CA PRO A 123 -24.74 17.60 -11.46
C PRO A 123 -24.54 16.08 -11.39
N TRP A 124 -23.33 15.65 -11.76
CA TRP A 124 -22.88 14.27 -11.57
C TRP A 124 -23.23 13.82 -10.14
N PRO A 125 -23.79 12.61 -9.96
CA PRO A 125 -23.88 12.05 -8.62
C PRO A 125 -22.48 12.04 -7.99
N PRO A 126 -22.35 12.27 -6.67
CA PRO A 126 -21.05 12.24 -6.01
C PRO A 126 -20.34 10.94 -6.38
N VAL A 127 -19.16 11.07 -6.98
CA VAL A 127 -18.32 9.93 -7.32
C VAL A 127 -17.98 9.22 -6.01
N PRO A 128 -18.29 7.93 -5.86
CA PRO A 128 -17.92 7.18 -4.68
C PRO A 128 -16.40 7.32 -4.43
N PRO A 129 -15.94 7.31 -3.18
CA PRO A 129 -14.50 7.32 -2.90
C PRO A 129 -13.78 6.23 -3.69
N VAL A 130 -12.58 6.54 -4.16
CA VAL A 130 -11.85 5.65 -5.04
C VAL A 130 -11.54 4.35 -4.32
N ASP A 131 -12.06 3.25 -4.85
CA ASP A 131 -11.84 1.93 -4.30
C ASP A 131 -10.43 1.43 -4.68
N PHE A 132 -9.82 0.63 -3.81
CA PHE A 132 -8.50 0.05 -4.04
C PHE A 132 -8.63 -1.16 -4.98
N PRO A 133 -7.81 -1.28 -6.05
CA PRO A 133 -7.95 -2.36 -7.02
C PRO A 133 -7.54 -3.71 -6.44
N LEU A 134 -8.29 -4.76 -6.77
CA LEU A 134 -7.83 -6.12 -6.58
C LEU A 134 -6.79 -6.44 -7.66
N ALA A 135 -5.55 -6.58 -7.22
CA ALA A 135 -4.42 -6.69 -8.10
C ALA A 135 -3.29 -7.50 -7.48
N SER A 136 -2.40 -7.99 -8.31
CA SER A 136 -1.12 -8.53 -7.87
C SER A 136 -0.01 -8.14 -8.83
N MET A 137 1.19 -8.01 -8.31
CA MET A 137 2.34 -7.60 -9.08
C MET A 137 3.61 -8.30 -8.59
N LEU A 138 4.43 -8.74 -9.53
CA LEU A 138 5.74 -9.31 -9.26
C LEU A 138 6.82 -8.23 -9.45
N SER A 139 7.84 -8.29 -8.61
CA SER A 139 9.00 -7.41 -8.69
C SER A 139 9.94 -7.86 -9.81
N THR A 140 10.59 -6.90 -10.48
CA THR A 140 11.60 -7.13 -11.52
C THR A 140 13.00 -7.25 -10.96
N CYS A 141 13.23 -6.79 -9.73
CA CYS A 141 14.56 -6.75 -9.13
C CYS A 141 14.81 -7.90 -8.14
N ASP A 142 13.74 -8.53 -7.65
CA ASP A 142 13.77 -9.71 -6.78
C ASP A 142 12.47 -10.51 -6.87
N ASP A 143 12.40 -11.68 -6.22
CA ASP A 143 11.19 -12.51 -6.16
C ASP A 143 10.05 -11.91 -5.28
N SER A 144 10.10 -10.60 -4.98
CA SER A 144 9.04 -9.94 -4.22
C SER A 144 7.72 -9.95 -4.98
N TRP A 145 6.62 -10.03 -4.24
CA TRP A 145 5.29 -10.07 -4.81
C TRP A 145 4.29 -9.35 -3.89
N LEU A 146 3.49 -8.47 -4.49
CA LEU A 146 2.39 -7.78 -3.84
C LEU A 146 1.08 -8.36 -4.34
N SER A 147 0.12 -8.49 -3.44
CA SER A 147 -1.17 -9.05 -3.80
C SER A 147 -2.25 -8.52 -2.89
N PHE A 148 -3.35 -8.07 -3.46
CA PHE A 148 -4.55 -7.72 -2.74
C PHE A 148 -5.75 -8.35 -3.45
N ASN A 149 -6.40 -9.28 -2.77
CA ASN A 149 -7.38 -10.20 -3.35
C ASN A 149 -8.55 -10.49 -2.41
N LEU A 150 -9.57 -11.15 -2.94
CA LEU A 150 -10.61 -11.77 -2.13
C LEU A 150 -10.04 -12.94 -1.30
N GLY A 151 -10.59 -13.16 -0.11
CA GLY A 151 -10.29 -14.37 0.68
C GLY A 151 -9.88 -14.10 2.14
N GLY A 152 -10.61 -13.23 2.82
CA GLY A 152 -10.40 -12.92 4.24
C GLY A 152 -11.42 -13.60 5.14
#